data_AF-A0A1Q3QDB6-F1
#
_entry.id   AF-A0A1Q3QDB6-F1
#
_cell.length_a   1.000
_cell.length_b   1.000
_cell.length_c   1.000
_cell.angle_alpha   90.00
_cell.angle_beta   90.00
_cell.angle_gamma   90.00
#
_symmetry.space_group_name_H-M   'P 1'
#
loop_
_entity.id
_entity.type
_entity.pdbx_description
1 polymer ?
#
loop_
_entity_poly.entity_id
_entity_poly.type
_entity_poly.pdbx_seq_one_letter_code
_entity_poly.pdbx_strand_id
1 'polypeptide(L)'
;MDIEFEITEDGSHTFFVPGLNEHYHSTHGAIQESMHVFIDAGLRRCEKREVKVLEIGFGTGLNAFLALQEAEKRSVKIDFTTLDLYPVSTADAEKLNYAELINPSQKDIFKELHKADWERWNQITLWFSLLKMQFDFSNPSEFHPENKFDIVFFDAFAPEKQPGMWTQPIFDKIYSVSSENAILTTYCAKGTVRRMLQAAGFFVERLPGPPGKREILRAVKK
;
A
#
# COMPACT_ATOMS: atom_id res chain seq x y z
N MET A 1 18.09 8.55 -4.26
CA MET A 1 17.46 9.37 -3.21
C MET A 1 18.18 9.00 -1.94
N ASP A 2 18.73 9.97 -1.21
CA ASP A 2 19.35 9.65 0.09
C ASP A 2 18.22 9.23 1.04
N ILE A 3 18.40 8.07 1.67
CA ILE A 3 17.46 7.51 2.64
C ILE A 3 18.23 7.16 3.91
N GLU A 4 17.65 7.50 5.05
CA GLU A 4 18.21 7.22 6.37
C GLU A 4 17.33 6.23 7.10
N PHE A 5 17.94 5.38 7.90
CA PHE A 5 17.25 4.30 8.58
C PHE A 5 16.88 4.69 10.01
N GLU A 6 15.62 4.45 10.39
CA GLU A 6 15.11 4.76 11.72
C GLU A 6 14.29 3.61 12.30
N ILE A 7 14.17 3.58 13.63
CA ILE A 7 13.36 2.62 14.37
C ILE A 7 12.13 3.35 14.91
N THR A 8 10.94 2.82 14.62
CA THR A 8 9.66 3.35 15.11
C THR A 8 9.34 2.82 16.51
N GLU A 9 8.32 3.39 17.17
CA GLU A 9 7.96 3.01 18.55
C GLU A 9 7.50 1.55 18.70
N ASP A 10 7.00 0.91 17.63
CA ASP A 10 6.64 -0.52 17.63
C ASP A 10 7.84 -1.45 17.37
N GLY A 11 9.05 -0.89 17.27
CA GLY A 11 10.29 -1.61 17.01
C GLY A 11 10.55 -1.91 15.53
N SER A 12 9.61 -1.62 14.64
CA SER A 12 9.79 -1.79 13.20
C SER A 12 10.64 -0.68 12.59
N HIS A 13 11.40 -1.04 11.57
CA HIS A 13 12.21 -0.08 10.83
C HIS A 13 11.37 0.79 9.92
N THR A 14 11.86 1.99 9.61
CA THR A 14 11.33 2.86 8.56
C THR A 14 12.49 3.59 7.90
N PHE A 15 12.24 4.21 6.75
CA PHE A 15 13.19 5.12 6.13
C PHE A 15 12.71 6.57 6.30
N PHE A 16 13.66 7.45 6.57
CA PHE A 16 13.51 8.90 6.46
C PHE A 16 14.11 9.37 5.13
N VAL A 17 13.41 10.27 4.45
CA VAL A 17 13.85 10.90 3.20
C VAL A 17 14.20 12.36 3.48
N PRO A 18 15.48 12.73 3.69
CA PRO A 18 15.86 14.11 4.03
C PRO A 18 15.38 15.14 3.02
N GLY A 19 15.42 14.80 1.73
CA GLY A 19 14.96 15.68 0.65
C GLY A 19 13.46 16.01 0.69
N LEU A 20 12.64 15.16 1.31
CA LEU A 20 11.21 15.39 1.53
C LEU A 20 10.91 15.82 2.97
N ASN A 21 11.86 15.65 3.89
CA ASN A 21 11.66 15.75 5.33
C ASN A 21 10.42 14.95 5.76
N GLU A 22 10.37 13.68 5.35
CA GLU A 22 9.23 12.77 5.53
C GLU A 22 9.72 11.34 5.71
N HIS A 23 8.98 10.57 6.51
CA HIS A 23 9.21 9.14 6.71
C HIS A 23 8.33 8.31 5.78
N TYR A 24 8.77 7.10 5.42
CA TYR A 24 7.94 6.15 4.66
C TYR A 24 6.71 5.68 5.44
N HIS A 25 6.77 5.69 6.78
CA HIS A 25 5.66 5.31 7.65
C HIS A 25 5.64 6.18 8.91
N SER A 26 4.55 6.11 9.68
CA SER A 26 4.48 6.72 11.01
C SER A 26 5.62 6.28 11.93
N THR A 27 6.21 7.25 12.64
CA THR A 27 7.21 6.99 13.68
C THR A 27 6.64 6.29 14.92
N HIS A 28 5.31 6.26 15.08
CA HIS A 28 4.64 5.52 16.16
C HIS A 28 4.58 4.00 15.91
N GLY A 29 4.88 3.55 14.68
CA GLY A 29 4.91 2.13 14.36
C GLY A 29 4.53 1.85 12.91
N ALA A 30 5.49 1.40 12.08
CA ALA A 30 5.23 1.12 10.68
C ALA A 30 4.31 -0.12 10.52
N ILE A 31 4.64 -1.21 11.19
CA ILE A 31 3.86 -2.46 11.11
C ILE A 31 2.45 -2.24 11.67
N GLN A 32 2.34 -1.58 12.82
CA GLN A 32 1.05 -1.35 13.46
C GLN A 32 0.14 -0.48 12.59
N GLU A 33 0.67 0.60 12.01
CA GLU A 33 -0.09 1.46 11.10
C GLU A 33 -0.54 0.70 9.85
N SER A 34 0.37 0.02 9.16
CA SER A 34 0.03 -0.71 7.93
C SER A 34 -0.97 -1.83 8.17
N MET A 35 -0.84 -2.58 9.27
CA MET A 35 -1.81 -3.59 9.66
C MET A 35 -3.21 -2.98 9.88
N HIS A 36 -3.29 -1.88 10.63
CA HIS A 36 -4.57 -1.23 10.93
C HIS A 36 -5.23 -0.63 9.67
N VAL A 37 -4.45 0.09 8.86
CA VAL A 37 -4.97 0.86 7.71
C VAL A 37 -5.30 -0.05 6.53
N PHE A 38 -4.36 -0.90 6.10
CA PHE A 38 -4.47 -1.61 4.83
C PHE A 38 -5.03 -3.02 5.01
N ILE A 39 -4.67 -3.70 6.11
CA ILE A 39 -5.12 -5.07 6.35
C ILE A 39 -6.48 -5.11 7.04
N ASP A 40 -6.61 -4.49 8.21
CA ASP A 40 -7.82 -4.57 9.05
C ASP A 40 -8.99 -3.77 8.47
N ALA A 41 -8.73 -2.52 8.08
CA ALA A 41 -9.77 -1.68 7.49
C ALA A 41 -10.05 -2.03 6.02
N GLY A 42 -9.09 -2.63 5.32
CA GLY A 42 -9.14 -2.94 3.88
C GLY A 42 -9.28 -4.43 3.59
N LEU A 43 -8.16 -5.12 3.39
CA LEU A 43 -8.09 -6.49 2.85
C LEU A 43 -8.95 -7.52 3.58
N ARG A 44 -9.02 -7.45 4.92
CA ARG A 44 -9.85 -8.36 5.75
C ARG A 44 -11.35 -8.11 5.59
N ARG A 45 -11.75 -6.97 5.01
CA ARG A 45 -13.15 -6.66 4.67
C ARG A 45 -13.57 -7.20 3.31
N CYS A 46 -12.64 -7.69 2.49
CA CYS A 46 -12.97 -8.39 1.26
C CYS A 46 -13.20 -9.88 1.53
N GLU A 47 -14.39 -10.37 1.16
CA GLU A 47 -14.81 -11.76 1.35
C GLU A 47 -14.53 -12.66 0.13
N LYS A 48 -13.93 -12.10 -0.95
CA LYS A 48 -13.60 -12.86 -2.15
C LYS A 48 -12.48 -13.89 -1.87
N ARG A 49 -12.51 -14.99 -2.63
CA ARG A 49 -11.49 -16.06 -2.59
C ARG A 49 -10.30 -15.80 -3.52
N GLU A 50 -10.50 -14.95 -4.52
CA GLU A 50 -9.48 -14.42 -5.40
C GLU A 50 -9.63 -12.90 -5.37
N VAL A 51 -8.59 -12.20 -4.92
CA VAL A 51 -8.60 -10.77 -4.64
C VAL A 51 -7.54 -10.09 -5.48
N LYS A 52 -7.92 -9.06 -6.24
CA LYS A 52 -6.98 -8.21 -6.98
C LYS A 52 -6.70 -6.96 -6.18
N VAL A 53 -5.44 -6.75 -5.81
CA VAL A 53 -5.02 -5.61 -4.98
C VAL A 53 -4.20 -4.65 -5.86
N LEU A 54 -4.51 -3.36 -5.79
CA LEU A 54 -3.67 -2.29 -6.30
C LEU A 54 -3.05 -1.55 -5.12
N GLU A 55 -1.73 -1.44 -5.11
CA GLU A 55 -0.98 -0.55 -4.24
C GLU A 55 -0.37 0.60 -5.04
N ILE A 56 -0.48 1.80 -4.50
CA ILE A 56 0.17 3.00 -5.03
C ILE A 56 1.21 3.43 -4.00
N GLY A 57 2.48 3.12 -4.30
CA GLY A 57 3.63 3.27 -3.41
C GLY A 57 4.11 1.93 -2.88
N PHE A 58 4.97 1.21 -3.62
CA PHE A 58 5.58 -0.03 -3.12
C PHE A 58 6.49 0.23 -1.91
N GLY A 59 7.29 1.29 -2.00
CA GLY A 59 8.17 1.78 -0.96
C GLY A 59 9.02 0.68 -0.33
N THR A 60 8.73 0.37 0.92
CA THR A 60 9.50 -0.62 1.69
C THR A 60 9.01 -2.06 1.55
N GLY A 61 7.96 -2.30 0.75
CA GLY A 61 7.37 -3.62 0.56
C GLY A 61 6.54 -4.13 1.75
N LEU A 62 6.36 -3.32 2.80
CA LEU A 62 5.67 -3.71 4.03
C LEU A 62 4.23 -4.17 3.78
N ASN A 63 3.42 -3.37 3.08
CA ASN A 63 2.02 -3.71 2.84
C ASN A 63 1.88 -4.96 1.94
N ALA A 64 2.76 -5.12 0.94
CA ALA A 64 2.81 -6.32 0.11
C ALA A 64 3.12 -7.56 0.94
N PHE A 65 4.09 -7.47 1.86
CA PHE A 65 4.45 -8.57 2.76
C PHE A 65 3.30 -8.91 3.73
N LEU A 66 2.65 -7.90 4.31
CA LEU A 66 1.48 -8.09 5.15
C LEU A 66 0.30 -8.72 4.39
N ALA A 67 0.05 -8.29 3.16
CA ALA A 67 -0.98 -8.88 2.30
C ALA A 67 -0.66 -10.35 1.97
N LEU A 68 0.62 -10.66 1.73
CA LEU A 68 1.08 -12.05 1.55
C LEU A 68 0.81 -12.89 2.80
N GLN A 69 1.14 -12.40 3.99
CA GLN A 69 0.85 -13.14 5.23
C GLN A 69 -0.65 -13.43 5.38
N GLU A 70 -1.50 -12.48 5.01
CA GLU A 70 -2.96 -12.68 5.04
C GLU A 70 -3.46 -13.65 3.96
N ALA A 71 -2.87 -13.62 2.76
CA ALA A 71 -3.18 -14.57 1.69
C ALA A 71 -2.93 -16.01 2.17
N GLU A 72 -1.77 -16.26 2.79
CA GLU A 72 -1.40 -17.58 3.29
C GLU A 72 -2.28 -18.02 4.46
N LYS A 73 -2.44 -17.14 5.45
CA LYS A 73 -3.25 -17.40 6.64
C LYS A 73 -4.70 -17.75 6.29
N ARG A 74 -5.27 -17.09 5.29
CA ARG A 74 -6.67 -17.28 4.87
C ARG A 74 -6.83 -18.28 3.74
N SER A 75 -5.73 -18.72 3.11
CA SER A 75 -5.74 -19.50 1.87
C SER A 75 -6.62 -18.84 0.80
N VAL A 76 -6.34 -17.56 0.54
CA VAL A 76 -7.02 -16.71 -0.44
C VAL A 76 -6.00 -16.31 -1.48
N LYS A 77 -6.34 -16.44 -2.77
CA LYS A 77 -5.43 -15.99 -3.82
C LYS A 77 -5.43 -14.47 -3.89
N ILE A 78 -4.25 -13.87 -3.86
CA ILE A 78 -4.05 -12.45 -4.05
C ILE A 78 -3.15 -12.21 -5.26
N ASP A 79 -3.72 -11.52 -6.25
CA ASP A 79 -2.98 -10.93 -7.35
C ASP A 79 -2.68 -9.48 -6.96
N PHE A 80 -1.44 -9.23 -6.54
CA PHE A 80 -0.99 -7.95 -6.01
C PHE A 80 -0.26 -7.15 -7.08
N THR A 81 -0.81 -6.00 -7.47
CA THR A 81 -0.16 -5.04 -8.35
C THR A 81 0.30 -3.84 -7.52
N THR A 82 1.57 -3.46 -7.63
CA THR A 82 2.13 -2.30 -6.92
C THR A 82 2.86 -1.37 -7.87
N LEU A 83 2.66 -0.07 -7.67
CA LEU A 83 3.24 0.99 -8.50
C LEU A 83 4.27 1.76 -7.68
N ASP A 84 5.45 2.00 -8.24
CA ASP A 84 6.48 2.84 -7.63
C ASP A 84 7.35 3.51 -8.69
N LEU A 85 7.62 4.80 -8.56
CA LEU A 85 8.49 5.51 -9.50
C LEU A 85 9.99 5.39 -9.13
N TYR A 86 10.28 5.27 -7.82
CA TYR A 86 11.63 5.32 -7.24
C TYR A 86 11.81 4.18 -6.24
N PRO A 87 11.86 2.92 -6.71
CA PRO A 87 11.90 1.78 -5.82
C PRO A 87 13.14 1.78 -4.92
N VAL A 88 12.93 1.38 -3.67
CA VAL A 88 14.03 1.14 -2.72
C VAL A 88 14.92 0.01 -3.25
N SER A 89 16.24 0.19 -3.13
CA SER A 89 17.20 -0.82 -3.55
C SER A 89 17.03 -2.12 -2.74
N THR A 90 17.26 -3.28 -3.36
CA THR A 90 17.21 -4.56 -2.63
C THR A 90 18.17 -4.57 -1.44
N ALA A 91 19.34 -3.94 -1.57
CA ALA A 91 20.33 -3.85 -0.49
C ALA A 91 19.86 -3.02 0.71
N ASP A 92 19.05 -1.99 0.49
CA ASP A 92 18.46 -1.20 1.58
C ASP A 92 17.26 -1.91 2.18
N ALA A 93 16.41 -2.51 1.34
CA ALA A 93 15.26 -3.29 1.79
C ALA A 93 15.67 -4.47 2.69
N GLU A 94 16.78 -5.14 2.39
CA GLU A 94 17.32 -6.24 3.21
C GLU A 94 17.74 -5.81 4.63
N LYS A 95 17.88 -4.51 4.91
CA LYS A 95 18.17 -4.00 6.27
C LYS A 95 16.90 -3.87 7.12
N LEU A 96 15.71 -3.91 6.51
CA LEU A 96 14.43 -3.79 7.22
C LEU A 96 14.15 -5.07 8.03
N ASN A 97 13.58 -4.91 9.22
CA ASN A 97 13.34 -6.00 10.16
C ASN A 97 11.89 -6.54 10.11
N TYR A 98 11.15 -6.28 9.04
CA TYR A 98 9.74 -6.63 9.00
C TYR A 98 9.50 -8.12 9.09
N ALA A 99 10.30 -8.93 8.41
CA ALA A 99 10.15 -10.37 8.46
C ALA A 99 10.55 -10.92 9.84
N GLU A 100 11.58 -10.37 10.50
CA GLU A 100 11.92 -10.67 11.89
C GLU A 100 10.76 -10.44 12.85
N LEU A 101 10.00 -9.36 12.68
CA LEU A 101 8.95 -8.97 13.61
C LEU A 101 7.60 -9.63 13.30
N ILE A 102 7.27 -9.81 12.02
CA ILE A 102 5.96 -10.33 11.58
C ILE A 102 5.97 -11.86 11.53
N ASN A 103 6.96 -12.44 10.83
CA ASN A 103 7.06 -13.88 10.64
C ASN A 103 8.51 -14.32 10.39
N PRO A 104 9.29 -14.60 11.45
CA PRO A 104 10.69 -14.97 11.34
C PRO A 104 10.96 -16.20 10.44
N SER A 105 9.97 -17.07 10.27
CA SER A 105 10.10 -18.27 9.42
C SER A 105 10.11 -17.95 7.92
N GLN A 106 9.75 -16.73 7.54
CA GLN A 106 9.59 -16.29 6.14
C GLN A 106 10.49 -15.11 5.77
N LYS A 107 11.64 -14.98 6.44
CA LYS A 107 12.64 -13.93 6.14
C LYS A 107 13.06 -13.87 4.69
N ASP A 108 13.25 -15.04 4.07
CA ASP A 108 13.66 -15.08 2.67
C ASP A 108 12.53 -14.63 1.73
N ILE A 109 11.26 -14.88 2.07
CA ILE A 109 10.11 -14.44 1.25
C ILE A 109 10.07 -12.92 1.14
N PHE A 110 10.36 -12.19 2.22
CA PHE A 110 10.43 -10.72 2.15
C PHE A 110 11.50 -10.25 1.14
N LYS A 111 12.66 -10.91 1.10
CA LYS A 111 13.71 -10.63 0.11
C LYS A 111 13.24 -10.94 -1.31
N GLU A 112 12.50 -12.03 -1.49
CA GLU A 112 11.97 -12.42 -2.80
C GLU A 112 10.98 -11.39 -3.35
N LEU A 113 10.21 -10.68 -2.51
CA LEU A 113 9.37 -9.55 -2.96
C LEU A 113 10.22 -8.45 -3.63
N HIS A 114 11.37 -8.12 -3.04
CA HIS A 114 12.27 -7.10 -3.58
C HIS A 114 13.05 -7.58 -4.80
N LYS A 115 13.42 -8.86 -4.86
CA LYS A 115 14.12 -9.46 -6.01
C LYS A 115 13.21 -9.78 -7.20
N ALA A 116 11.89 -9.89 -6.99
CA ALA A 116 10.92 -10.14 -8.05
C ALA A 116 11.13 -9.16 -9.22
N ASP A 117 10.99 -9.66 -10.45
CA ASP A 117 11.20 -8.85 -11.64
C ASP A 117 10.13 -7.75 -11.74
N TRP A 118 10.52 -6.58 -12.25
CA TRP A 118 9.58 -5.52 -12.62
C TRP A 118 8.91 -5.83 -13.97
N GLU A 119 7.73 -5.25 -14.19
CA GLU A 119 6.94 -5.35 -15.43
C GLU A 119 6.48 -6.77 -15.79
N ARG A 120 6.49 -7.69 -14.82
CA ARG A 120 5.93 -9.04 -15.01
C ARG A 120 5.34 -9.61 -13.73
N TRP A 121 4.45 -10.56 -13.91
CA TRP A 121 3.93 -11.37 -12.83
C TRP A 121 4.99 -12.34 -12.30
N ASN A 122 5.17 -12.33 -10.98
CA ASN A 122 6.03 -13.24 -10.25
C ASN A 122 5.15 -14.03 -9.27
N GLN A 123 5.15 -15.36 -9.37
CA GLN A 123 4.49 -16.20 -8.36
C GLN A 123 5.41 -16.30 -7.14
N ILE A 124 5.05 -15.66 -6.03
CA ILE A 124 5.88 -15.63 -4.81
C ILE A 124 5.56 -16.84 -3.93
N THR A 125 4.27 -17.11 -3.71
CA THR A 125 3.78 -18.29 -2.97
C THR A 125 2.59 -18.90 -3.71
N LEU A 126 2.04 -20.01 -3.21
CA LEU A 126 0.82 -20.61 -3.79
C LEU A 126 -0.39 -19.64 -3.79
N TRP A 127 -0.42 -18.70 -2.84
CA TRP A 127 -1.56 -17.82 -2.60
C TRP A 127 -1.29 -16.36 -2.99
N PHE A 128 -0.06 -16.02 -3.39
CA PHE A 128 0.33 -14.64 -3.65
C PHE A 128 1.18 -14.50 -4.92
N SER A 129 0.67 -13.69 -5.85
CA SER A 129 1.34 -13.29 -7.08
C SER A 129 1.62 -11.79 -7.02
N LEU A 130 2.78 -11.36 -7.50
CA LEU A 130 3.22 -9.96 -7.47
C LEU A 130 3.54 -9.44 -8.87
N LEU A 131 2.94 -8.32 -9.23
CA LEU A 131 3.33 -7.47 -10.35
C LEU A 131 3.81 -6.13 -9.81
N LYS A 132 5.09 -5.84 -9.99
CA LYS A 132 5.66 -4.52 -9.70
C LYS A 132 5.77 -3.73 -10.99
N MET A 133 5.28 -2.49 -11.00
CA MET A 133 5.35 -1.60 -12.15
C MET A 133 6.07 -0.30 -11.79
N GLN A 134 7.13 0.02 -12.53
CA GLN A 134 7.87 1.25 -12.33
C GLN A 134 7.12 2.39 -13.01
N PHE A 135 6.16 2.98 -12.30
CA PHE A 135 5.14 3.84 -12.90
C PHE A 135 4.92 5.13 -12.11
N ASP A 136 4.93 6.27 -12.80
CA ASP A 136 4.57 7.57 -12.22
C ASP A 136 3.04 7.72 -12.18
N PHE A 137 2.44 7.34 -11.06
CA PHE A 137 0.99 7.47 -10.92
C PHE A 137 0.49 8.92 -10.82
N SER A 138 1.37 9.93 -10.71
CA SER A 138 0.97 11.33 -10.78
C SER A 138 0.41 11.73 -12.16
N ASN A 139 0.70 10.93 -13.20
CA ASN A 139 0.02 10.96 -14.49
C ASN A 139 -0.86 9.70 -14.66
N PRO A 140 -2.03 9.62 -14.00
CA PRO A 140 -2.83 8.41 -13.96
C PRO A 140 -3.44 8.03 -15.32
N SER A 141 -3.42 8.93 -16.31
CA SER A 141 -4.06 8.72 -17.61
C SER A 141 -3.52 7.50 -18.34
N GLU A 142 -2.21 7.26 -18.23
CA GLU A 142 -1.46 6.18 -18.87
C GLU A 142 -1.59 4.83 -18.15
N PHE A 143 -2.19 4.81 -16.95
CA PHE A 143 -2.43 3.56 -16.24
C PHE A 143 -3.63 2.82 -16.84
N HIS A 144 -3.34 1.71 -17.52
CA HIS A 144 -4.30 0.86 -18.21
C HIS A 144 -4.15 -0.60 -17.77
N PRO A 145 -4.63 -0.96 -16.56
CA PRO A 145 -4.53 -2.33 -16.08
C PRO A 145 -5.48 -3.24 -16.89
N GLU A 146 -5.08 -4.49 -17.09
CA GLU A 146 -5.91 -5.50 -17.76
C GLU A 146 -7.15 -5.87 -16.96
N ASN A 147 -7.07 -5.74 -15.63
CA ASN A 147 -8.10 -6.15 -14.69
C ASN A 147 -8.49 -4.99 -13.77
N LYS A 148 -9.72 -5.08 -13.24
CA LYS A 148 -10.18 -4.21 -12.16
C LYS A 148 -9.73 -4.74 -10.79
N PHE A 149 -9.59 -3.81 -9.84
CA PHE A 149 -9.11 -4.09 -8.49
C PHE A 149 -10.23 -4.12 -7.46
N ASP A 150 -10.12 -5.05 -6.52
CA ASP A 150 -11.08 -5.24 -5.42
C ASP A 150 -10.65 -4.47 -4.17
N ILE A 151 -9.35 -4.28 -4.00
CA ILE A 151 -8.74 -3.54 -2.90
C ILE A 151 -7.76 -2.54 -3.49
N VAL A 152 -7.74 -1.32 -2.94
CA VAL A 152 -6.74 -0.30 -3.25
C VAL A 152 -6.07 0.19 -1.97
N PHE A 153 -4.76 -0.02 -1.88
CA PHE A 153 -3.90 0.58 -0.87
C PHE A 153 -3.35 1.89 -1.43
N PHE A 154 -3.91 3.02 -0.97
CA PHE A 154 -3.44 4.33 -1.40
C PHE A 154 -2.44 4.87 -0.37
N ASP A 155 -1.16 4.59 -0.61
CA ASP A 155 -0.04 4.80 0.30
C ASP A 155 1.04 5.73 -0.29
N ALA A 156 0.60 6.89 -0.78
CA ALA A 156 1.50 7.95 -1.21
C ALA A 156 2.01 8.77 -0.02
N PHE A 157 3.14 9.47 -0.20
CA PHE A 157 3.59 10.47 0.77
C PHE A 157 2.53 11.54 1.01
N ALA A 158 2.56 12.17 2.18
CA ALA A 158 1.52 13.08 2.62
C ALA A 158 1.24 14.22 1.61
N PRO A 159 0.01 14.77 1.55
CA PRO A 159 -0.33 15.79 0.56
C PRO A 159 0.56 17.04 0.56
N GLU A 160 1.17 17.42 1.69
CA GLU A 160 2.13 18.53 1.75
C GLU A 160 3.45 18.21 1.05
N LYS A 161 3.83 16.93 1.01
CA LYS A 161 5.12 16.45 0.49
C LYS A 161 5.03 16.06 -0.98
N GLN A 162 3.93 15.42 -1.37
CA GLN A 162 3.73 14.92 -2.73
C GLN A 162 2.34 15.30 -3.27
N PRO A 163 2.01 16.60 -3.37
CA PRO A 163 0.67 17.06 -3.74
C PRO A 163 0.17 16.53 -5.09
N GLY A 164 1.08 16.21 -6.03
CA GLY A 164 0.74 15.63 -7.34
C GLY A 164 -0.01 14.30 -7.27
N MET A 165 0.17 13.54 -6.19
CA MET A 165 -0.56 12.29 -5.95
C MET A 165 -1.98 12.51 -5.39
N TRP A 166 -2.30 13.72 -4.93
CA TRP A 166 -3.56 14.00 -4.23
C TRP A 166 -4.43 14.94 -5.05
N THR A 167 -4.73 14.53 -6.28
CA THR A 167 -5.53 15.32 -7.24
C THR A 167 -6.82 14.58 -7.61
N GLN A 168 -7.82 15.32 -8.10
CA GLN A 168 -9.08 14.70 -8.55
C GLN A 168 -8.87 13.63 -9.64
N PRO A 169 -8.03 13.85 -10.68
CA PRO A 169 -7.77 12.83 -11.70
C PRO A 169 -7.23 11.51 -11.16
N ILE A 170 -6.46 11.53 -10.06
CA ILE A 170 -5.96 10.33 -9.40
C ILE A 170 -7.12 9.49 -8.88
N PHE A 171 -8.01 10.09 -8.09
CA PHE A 171 -9.14 9.38 -7.50
C PHE A 171 -10.17 8.96 -8.54
N ASP A 172 -10.36 9.75 -9.60
CA ASP A 172 -11.20 9.38 -10.75
C ASP A 172 -10.65 8.14 -11.47
N LYS A 173 -9.33 8.11 -11.73
CA LYS A 173 -8.70 6.94 -12.32
C LYS A 173 -8.85 5.72 -11.41
N ILE A 174 -8.56 5.85 -10.13
CA ILE A 174 -8.70 4.75 -9.16
C ILE A 174 -10.15 4.22 -9.16
N TYR A 175 -11.14 5.10 -9.13
CA TYR A 175 -12.55 4.70 -9.21
C TYR A 175 -12.85 3.93 -10.51
N SER A 176 -12.32 4.38 -11.65
CA SER A 176 -12.55 3.74 -12.95
C SER A 176 -11.98 2.32 -13.04
N VAL A 177 -10.81 2.08 -12.43
CA VAL A 177 -10.13 0.77 -12.42
C VAL A 177 -10.56 -0.11 -11.24
N SER A 178 -11.43 0.40 -10.36
CA SER A 178 -11.98 -0.36 -9.23
C SER A 178 -13.19 -1.20 -9.65
N SER A 179 -13.25 -2.43 -9.15
CA SER A 179 -14.40 -3.34 -9.24
C SER A 179 -15.60 -2.80 -8.48
N GLU A 180 -16.78 -3.38 -8.73
CA GLU A 180 -17.94 -3.13 -7.88
C GLU A 180 -17.67 -3.63 -6.45
N ASN A 181 -18.12 -2.89 -5.43
CA ASN A 181 -17.79 -3.12 -4.01
C ASN A 181 -16.30 -3.04 -3.66
N ALA A 182 -15.46 -2.47 -4.52
CA ALA A 182 -14.04 -2.32 -4.23
C ALA A 182 -13.80 -1.37 -3.04
N ILE A 183 -12.79 -1.69 -2.25
CA ILE A 183 -12.44 -0.97 -1.02
C ILE A 183 -11.10 -0.27 -1.21
N LEU A 184 -11.08 1.05 -1.02
CA LEU A 184 -9.86 1.84 -0.91
C LEU A 184 -9.61 2.23 0.54
N THR A 185 -8.37 2.11 0.98
CA THR A 185 -7.92 2.57 2.30
C THR A 185 -6.70 3.48 2.18
N THR A 186 -6.66 4.50 3.03
CA THR A 186 -5.50 5.40 3.17
C THR A 186 -5.38 5.92 4.59
N TYR A 187 -4.15 6.14 5.06
CA TYR A 187 -3.90 6.76 6.35
C TYR A 187 -4.33 8.24 6.39
N CYS A 188 -4.50 8.88 5.22
CA CYS A 188 -4.75 10.32 5.12
C CYS A 188 -6.24 10.67 5.33
N ALA A 189 -6.57 11.29 6.47
CA ALA A 189 -7.95 11.68 6.82
C ALA A 189 -8.34 13.14 6.54
N LYS A 190 -7.60 13.83 5.66
CA LYS A 190 -7.90 15.24 5.37
C LYS A 190 -9.24 15.42 4.69
N GLY A 191 -9.93 16.51 5.05
CA GLY A 191 -11.23 16.86 4.47
C GLY A 191 -11.19 17.05 2.95
N THR A 192 -10.08 17.54 2.39
CA THR A 192 -9.87 17.67 0.94
C THR A 192 -9.84 16.31 0.26
N VAL A 193 -9.06 15.36 0.78
CA VAL A 193 -8.97 13.98 0.26
C VAL A 193 -10.32 13.28 0.30
N ARG A 194 -11.04 13.39 1.42
CA ARG A 194 -12.40 12.86 1.54
C ARG A 194 -13.33 13.42 0.45
N ARG A 195 -13.30 14.73 0.20
CA ARG A 195 -14.14 15.34 -0.84
C ARG A 195 -13.78 14.87 -2.25
N MET A 196 -12.49 14.68 -2.55
CA MET A 196 -12.06 14.17 -3.86
C MET A 196 -12.49 12.72 -4.09
N LEU A 197 -12.37 11.86 -3.07
CA LEU A 197 -12.88 10.48 -3.12
C LEU A 197 -14.40 10.45 -3.34
N GLN A 198 -15.15 11.30 -2.64
CA GLN A 198 -16.60 11.43 -2.82
C GLN A 198 -16.96 11.93 -4.23
N ALA A 199 -16.24 12.92 -4.74
CA ALA A 199 -16.44 13.45 -6.10
C ALA A 199 -16.14 12.42 -7.19
N ALA A 200 -15.17 11.53 -6.97
CA ALA A 200 -14.87 10.41 -7.86
C ALA A 200 -15.99 9.33 -7.87
N GLY A 201 -16.88 9.34 -6.87
CA GLY A 201 -18.03 8.42 -6.78
C GLY A 201 -17.96 7.44 -5.60
N PHE A 202 -16.91 7.47 -4.77
CA PHE A 202 -16.82 6.57 -3.61
C PHE A 202 -17.77 6.99 -2.49
N PHE A 203 -18.35 6.00 -1.81
CA PHE A 203 -18.90 6.17 -0.47
C PHE A 203 -17.75 6.18 0.54
N VAL A 204 -17.55 7.28 1.26
CA VAL A 204 -16.40 7.46 2.17
C VAL A 204 -16.82 7.55 3.63
N GLU A 205 -16.19 6.73 4.46
CA GLU A 205 -16.32 6.76 5.91
C GLU A 205 -14.99 7.09 6.59
N ARG A 206 -15.08 7.58 7.83
CA ARG A 206 -13.94 7.77 8.72
C ARG A 206 -13.92 6.66 9.74
N LEU A 207 -12.75 6.07 9.94
CA LEU A 207 -12.53 5.04 10.95
C LEU A 207 -11.53 5.55 11.99
N PRO A 208 -11.56 5.04 13.23
CA PRO A 208 -10.50 5.32 14.20
C PRO A 208 -9.12 5.04 13.61
N GLY A 209 -8.15 5.92 13.85
CA GLY A 209 -6.77 5.73 13.39
C GLY A 209 -5.93 4.85 14.34
N PRO A 210 -4.74 4.42 13.88
CA PRO A 210 -3.74 3.78 14.74
C PRO A 210 -3.11 4.80 15.72
N PRO A 211 -2.28 4.37 16.69
CA PRO A 211 -1.52 5.29 17.54
C PRO A 211 -0.83 6.41 16.75
N GLY A 212 -0.92 7.63 17.27
CA GLY A 212 -0.43 8.83 16.58
C GLY A 212 -1.39 9.46 15.55
N LYS A 213 -2.48 8.79 15.16
CA LYS A 213 -3.49 9.34 14.23
C LYS A 213 -4.92 9.21 14.76
N ARG A 214 -5.73 10.25 14.60
CA ARG A 214 -7.14 10.25 15.08
C ARG A 214 -8.06 9.43 14.18
N GLU A 215 -7.92 9.59 12.88
CA GLU A 215 -8.82 9.00 11.89
C GLU A 215 -8.03 8.53 10.67
N ILE A 216 -8.60 7.57 9.95
CA ILE A 216 -8.19 7.13 8.61
C ILE A 216 -9.42 7.14 7.68
N LEU A 217 -9.22 7.04 6.37
CA LEU A 217 -10.35 6.93 5.42
C LEU A 217 -10.45 5.53 4.85
N ARG A 218 -11.71 5.07 4.76
CA ARG A 218 -12.11 3.96 3.92
C ARG A 218 -13.15 4.44 2.92
N ALA A 219 -12.97 4.05 1.67
CA ALA A 219 -13.84 4.39 0.55
C ALA A 219 -14.32 3.11 -0.13
N VAL A 220 -15.60 3.05 -0.49
CA VAL A 220 -16.22 1.88 -1.13
C VAL A 220 -16.93 2.31 -2.40
N LYS A 221 -16.67 1.61 -3.51
CA LYS A 221 -17.41 1.76 -4.76
C LYS A 221 -18.70 0.95 -4.67
N LYS A 222 -19.85 1.58 -4.90
CA LYS A 222 -21.19 0.98 -4.79
C LYS A 222 -21.92 1.02 -6.12
#